data_AF-A0A523M7Q8-F1
#
_entry.id   AF-A0A523M7Q8-F1
#
_cell.length_a   1.000
_cell.length_b   1.000
_cell.length_c   1.000
_cell.angle_alpha   90.00
_cell.angle_beta   90.00
_cell.angle_gamma   90.00
#
_symmetry.space_group_name_H-M   'P 1'
#
loop_
_entity.id
_entity.type
_entity.pdbx_description
1 polymer ?
#
loop_
_entity_poly.entity_id
_entity_poly.type
_entity_poly.pdbx_seq_one_letter_code
_entity_poly.pdbx_strand_id
1 'polypeptide(L)' 'MTKTTKRALIGAGVLGSFLSMVFGIVTLAKAQTVTPQIATLMFVALIGLYFGFGILIIVYRLINRLD' A
#
# COMPACT_ATOMS: atom_id res chain seq x y z
N MET A 1 8.38 -22.10 12.30
CA MET A 1 7.40 -21.15 11.71
C MET A 1 7.20 -21.50 10.24
N THR A 2 6.00 -21.91 9.84
CA THR A 2 5.74 -22.46 8.49
C THR A 2 5.72 -21.35 7.43
N LYS A 3 5.99 -21.70 6.16
CA LYS A 3 6.06 -20.77 5.01
C LYS A 3 4.76 -19.97 4.83
N THR A 4 3.62 -20.57 5.18
CA THR A 4 2.28 -19.96 5.11
C THR A 4 2.11 -18.86 6.15
N THR A 5 2.55 -19.08 7.40
CA THR A 5 2.48 -18.07 8.48
C THR A 5 3.32 -16.83 8.15
N LYS A 6 4.51 -17.01 7.55
CA LYS A 6 5.36 -15.89 7.12
C LYS A 6 4.69 -15.01 6.06
N ARG A 7 4.03 -15.63 5.07
CA ARG A 7 3.29 -14.89 4.01
C ARG A 7 2.09 -14.12 4.58
N ALA A 8 1.38 -14.71 5.52
CA ALA A 8 0.25 -14.06 6.18
C ALA A 8 0.69 -12.81 6.96
N LEU A 9 1.82 -12.90 7.69
CA LEU A 9 2.37 -11.75 8.42
C LEU A 9 2.85 -10.62 7.50
N ILE A 10 3.48 -10.97 6.36
CA ILE A 10 3.85 -9.96 5.36
C ILE A 10 2.58 -9.28 4.81
N GLY A 11 1.56 -10.05 4.46
CA GLY A 11 0.28 -9.51 3.99
C GLY A 11 -0.38 -8.60 5.03
N ALA A 12 -0.37 -9.01 6.30
CA ALA A 12 -0.88 -8.20 7.41
C ALA A 12 -0.07 -6.90 7.59
N GLY A 13 1.26 -6.94 7.44
CA GLY A 13 2.11 -5.74 7.50
C GLY A 13 1.83 -4.77 6.35
N VAL A 14 1.62 -5.28 5.14
CA VAL A 14 1.25 -4.46 3.97
C VAL A 14 -0.13 -3.82 4.16
N LEU A 15 -1.11 -4.59 4.63
CA LEU A 15 -2.45 -4.05 4.93
C LEU A 15 -2.40 -3.02 6.06
N GLY A 16 -1.65 -3.30 7.13
CA GLY A 16 -1.51 -2.39 8.27
C GLY A 16 -0.86 -1.06 7.89
N SER A 17 0.20 -1.10 7.06
CA SER A 17 0.86 0.11 6.55
C SER A 17 -0.04 0.90 5.59
N PHE A 18 -0.86 0.23 4.78
CA PHE A 18 -1.85 0.92 3.93
C PHE A 18 -2.88 1.66 4.78
N LEU A 19 -3.49 0.95 5.74
CA LEU A 19 -4.54 1.50 6.59
C LEU A 19 -4.03 2.63 7.48
N SER A 20 -2.82 2.53 8.03
CA SER A 20 -2.23 3.61 8.83
C SER A 20 -2.01 4.87 8.00
N MET A 21 -1.62 4.73 6.73
CA MET A 21 -1.41 5.85 5.82
C MET A 21 -2.72 6.50 5.38
N VAL A 22 -3.75 5.69 5.09
CA VAL A 22 -5.13 6.17 4.85
C VAL A 22 -5.63 6.96 6.06
N PHE A 23 -5.47 6.41 7.26
CA PHE A 23 -5.86 7.09 8.49
C PHE A 23 -5.13 8.43 8.65
N GLY A 24 -3.82 8.46 8.39
CA GLY A 24 -3.02 9.69 8.40
C GLY A 24 -3.50 10.76 7.42
N ILE A 25 -3.90 10.38 6.21
CA ILE A 25 -4.46 11.33 5.23
C ILE A 25 -5.78 11.91 5.75
N VAL A 26 -6.65 11.06 6.32
CA VAL A 26 -7.94 11.50 6.86
C VAL A 26 -7.76 12.43 8.07
N THR A 27 -6.82 12.14 8.96
CA THR A 27 -6.54 13.01 10.11
C THR A 27 -6.00 14.37 9.68
N LEU A 28 -5.08 14.41 8.71
CA LEU A 28 -4.57 15.66 8.14
C LEU A 28 -5.67 16.50 7.47
N ALA A 29 -6.59 15.84 6.75
CA ALA A 29 -7.72 16.52 6.13
C ALA A 29 -8.70 17.07 7.18
N LYS A 30 -9.00 16.31 8.24
CA LYS A 30 -9.86 16.76 9.35
C LYS A 30 -9.24 17.90 10.14
N ALA A 31 -7.93 17.89 10.34
CA ALA A 31 -7.18 18.96 11.00
C ALA A 31 -7.01 20.21 10.11
N GLN A 32 -7.58 20.22 8.89
CA GLN A 32 -7.46 21.31 7.91
C GLN A 32 -6.01 21.70 7.59
N THR A 33 -5.06 20.79 7.82
CA THR A 33 -3.63 21.00 7.52
C THR A 33 -3.35 20.90 6.02
N VAL A 34 -4.20 20.17 5.30
CA VAL A 34 -4.16 20.04 3.84
C VAL A 34 -5.53 20.37 3.26
N THR A 35 -5.57 20.89 2.03
CA THR A 35 -6.82 21.13 1.33
C THR A 35 -7.45 19.80 0.88
N PRO A 36 -8.77 19.75 0.65
CA PRO A 36 -9.44 18.54 0.16
C PRO A 36 -8.81 18.00 -1.13
N GLN A 37 -8.39 18.88 -2.04
CA GLN A 37 -7.75 18.50 -3.30
C GLN A 37 -6.40 17.80 -3.06
N ILE A 38 -5.59 18.32 -2.13
CA ILE A 38 -4.31 17.70 -1.76
C ILE A 38 -4.55 16.34 -1.10
N ALA A 39 -5.52 16.23 -0.19
CA ALA A 39 -5.87 14.96 0.44
C ALA A 39 -6.30 13.91 -0.61
N THR A 40 -7.08 14.30 -1.62
CA THR A 40 -7.45 13.41 -2.74
C THR A 40 -6.22 12.96 -3.53
N LEU A 41 -5.31 13.87 -3.86
CA LEU A 41 -4.08 13.52 -4.58
C LEU A 41 -3.19 12.57 -3.77
N MET A 42 -3.07 12.78 -2.46
CA MET A 42 -2.35 11.87 -1.57
C MET A 42 -2.97 10.47 -1.57
N PHE A 43 -4.30 10.37 -1.58
CA PHE A 43 -5.00 9.09 -1.63
C PHE A 43 -4.80 8.37 -2.96
N VAL A 44 -4.89 9.10 -4.08
CA VAL A 44 -4.61 8.55 -5.42
C VAL A 44 -3.16 8.08 -5.53
N ALA A 45 -2.21 8.86 -5.02
CA ALA A 45 -0.80 8.47 -4.99
C ALA A 45 -0.58 7.20 -4.14
N LEU A 46 -1.25 7.10 -2.99
CA LEU A 46 -1.20 5.90 -2.13
C LEU A 46 -1.72 4.66 -2.87
N ILE A 47 -2.85 4.76 -3.56
CA ILE A 47 -3.38 3.66 -4.38
C ILE A 47 -2.37 3.30 -5.48
N GLY A 48 -1.88 4.30 -6.22
CA GLY A 48 -0.91 4.10 -7.30
C GLY A 48 0.36 3.39 -6.83
N LEU A 49 0.86 3.75 -5.63
CA LEU A 49 2.02 3.10 -5.02
C LEU A 49 1.76 1.61 -4.76
N TYR A 50 0.68 1.28 -4.07
CA TYR A 50 0.40 -0.11 -3.68
C TYR A 50 0.05 -0.99 -4.88
N PHE A 51 -0.73 -0.47 -5.84
CA PHE A 51 -1.02 -1.19 -7.08
C PHE A 51 0.22 -1.31 -7.97
N GLY A 52 0.99 -0.23 -8.13
CA GLY A 52 2.22 -0.24 -8.93
C GLY A 52 3.24 -1.25 -8.41
N PHE A 53 3.53 -1.24 -7.10
CA PHE A 53 4.39 -2.24 -6.49
C PHE A 53 3.80 -3.65 -6.56
N GLY A 54 2.48 -3.81 -6.39
CA GLY A 54 1.81 -5.10 -6.55
C GLY A 54 2.02 -5.70 -7.94
N ILE A 55 1.86 -4.89 -8.99
CA ILE A 55 2.10 -5.30 -10.39
C ILE A 55 3.57 -5.67 -10.59
N LEU A 56 4.50 -4.83 -10.11
CA LEU A 56 5.95 -5.13 -10.21
C LEU A 56 6.29 -6.46 -9.56
N ILE A 57 5.77 -6.74 -8.37
CA ILE A 57 6.00 -8.02 -7.69
C ILE A 57 5.48 -9.20 -8.53
N ILE A 58 4.30 -9.07 -9.15
CA ILE A 58 3.75 -10.11 -10.03
C ILE A 58 4.66 -10.32 -11.25
N VAL A 59 5.08 -9.24 -11.91
CA VAL A 59 5.95 -9.29 -13.10
C VAL A 59 7.29 -9.94 -12.75
N TYR A 60 7.95 -9.51 -11.67
CA TYR A 60 9.19 -10.13 -11.19
C TYR A 60 9.03 -11.62 -10.92
N ARG A 61 7.89 -12.01 -10.35
CA ARG A 61 7.60 -13.42 -10.06
C ARG A 61 7.34 -14.24 -11.31
N LEU A 62 6.79 -13.62 -12.36
CA LEU A 62 6.60 -14.26 -13.66
C LEU A 62 7.95 -14.46 -14.36
N ILE A 63 8.78 -13.42 -14.43
CA ILE A 63 10.14 -13.51 -15.02
C ILE A 63 10.95 -14.62 -14.32
N ASN A 64 10.95 -14.63 -12.98
CA ASN A 64 11.68 -15.62 -12.18
C ASN A 64 11.07 -17.04 -12.23
N ARG A 65 10.02 -17.27 -13.03
CA ARG A 65 9.44 -18.59 -13.33
C ARG A 65 9.68 -19.02 -14.78
N LEU A 66 10.18 -18.12 -15.63
CA LEU A 66 10.51 -18.41 -17.03
C LEU A 66 11.95 -18.92 -17.20
N ASP A 67 12.79 -18.78 -16.16
CA ASP A 67 14.05 -19.52 -15.97
C ASP A 67 13.80 -20.86 -15.25
#